data_AF-A0AAV9JAA6-F1
#
_entry.id   AF-A0AAV9JAA6-F1
#
_cell.length_a   1.000
_cell.length_b   1.000
_cell.length_c   1.000
_cell.angle_alpha   90.00
_cell.angle_beta   90.00
_cell.angle_gamma   90.00
#
_symmetry.space_group_name_H-M   'P 1'
#
loop_
_entity.id
_entity.type
_entity.pdbx_description
1 polymer ?
#
loop_
_entity_poly.entity_id
_entity_poly.type
_entity_poly.pdbx_seq_one_letter_code
_entity_poly.pdbx_strand_id
1 'polypeptide(L)'
;MSFERDLEGVLGSLMRIKMEAKTNPTENALVPTEEAHRLLRKLDDNDKNEAAEISTQSPTTSSKLMSLPAELRNAIYEYALTEDEITVDSNLKQPALLHTCRQIPTEALGLWYTSGHFVAQVHDCDATLLVAFSQHLVSIGQTDAKLFMVAYGKDWKNLEQWCYAIWSGQCLGLPKDEDADDEEAVIMAAHDCTTRHIGMPWDVCQQALENLKFVVTRLDSEWHS
;
A
#
# COMPACT_ATOMS: atom_id res chain seq x y z
N MET A 1 -8.12 -9.61 -22.47
CA MET A 1 -6.67 -9.85 -22.69
C MET A 1 -5.85 -8.57 -22.97
N SER A 2 -6.38 -7.35 -22.77
CA SER A 2 -5.60 -6.11 -22.93
C SER A 2 -5.09 -5.51 -21.60
N PHE A 3 -5.60 -5.99 -20.45
CA PHE A 3 -5.39 -5.40 -19.12
C PHE A 3 -4.01 -5.65 -18.49
N GLU A 4 -3.36 -6.80 -18.75
CA GLU A 4 -2.03 -7.10 -18.18
C GLU A 4 -0.94 -6.15 -18.71
N ARG A 5 -1.10 -5.61 -19.93
CA ARG A 5 -0.09 -4.74 -20.55
C ARG A 5 -0.02 -3.34 -19.94
N ASP A 6 -1.14 -2.82 -19.43
CA ASP A 6 -1.18 -1.46 -18.89
C ASP A 6 -0.60 -1.40 -17.47
N LEU A 7 -0.82 -2.45 -16.65
CA LEU A 7 -0.22 -2.58 -15.32
C LEU A 7 1.31 -2.81 -15.38
N GLU A 8 1.79 -3.63 -16.32
CA GLU A 8 3.23 -3.81 -16.53
C GLU A 8 3.94 -2.51 -16.94
N GLY A 9 3.27 -1.64 -17.71
CA GLY A 9 3.79 -0.34 -18.11
C GLY A 9 3.94 0.65 -16.94
N VAL A 10 2.95 0.68 -16.04
CA VAL A 10 2.94 1.52 -14.84
C VAL A 10 3.95 1.00 -13.81
N LEU A 11 3.99 -0.31 -13.57
CA LEU A 11 4.98 -0.96 -12.70
C LEU A 11 6.41 -0.79 -13.23
N GLY A 12 6.61 -0.91 -14.55
CA GLY A 12 7.89 -0.65 -15.19
C GLY A 12 8.36 0.80 -15.03
N SER A 13 7.44 1.77 -15.09
CA SER A 13 7.74 3.19 -14.88
C SER A 13 8.04 3.51 -13.42
N LEU A 14 7.28 2.92 -12.48
CA LEU A 14 7.54 2.97 -11.04
C LEU A 14 8.92 2.42 -10.66
N MET A 15 9.30 1.28 -11.23
CA MET A 15 10.62 0.71 -11.00
C MET A 15 11.74 1.60 -11.57
N ARG A 16 11.52 2.24 -12.72
CA ARG A 16 12.49 3.15 -13.35
C ARG A 16 12.69 4.44 -12.55
N ILE A 17 11.61 5.06 -12.06
CA ILE A 17 11.67 6.26 -11.19
C ILE A 17 12.38 5.94 -9.86
N LYS A 18 12.14 4.76 -9.28
CA LYS A 18 12.82 4.30 -8.06
C LYS A 18 14.32 4.03 -8.26
N MET A 19 14.74 3.70 -9.48
CA MET A 19 16.17 3.57 -9.83
C MET A 19 16.85 4.92 -10.04
N GLU A 20 16.14 5.93 -10.57
CA GLU A 20 16.69 7.27 -10.81
C GLU A 20 16.76 8.14 -9.53
N ALA A 21 15.89 7.90 -8.54
CA ALA A 21 15.93 8.60 -7.25
C ALA A 21 17.11 8.21 -6.33
N LYS A 22 17.93 7.21 -6.71
CA LYS A 22 19.02 6.67 -5.89
C LYS A 22 20.39 7.31 -6.12
N THR A 23 20.49 8.34 -6.98
CA THR A 23 21.79 8.91 -7.42
C THR A 23 22.06 10.35 -6.99
N ASN A 24 21.54 10.83 -5.86
CA ASN A 24 22.00 12.10 -5.26
C ASN A 24 22.04 12.05 -3.73
N PRO A 25 23.20 11.76 -3.11
CA PRO A 25 23.41 12.00 -1.69
C PRO A 25 23.99 13.40 -1.49
N THR A 26 23.15 14.38 -1.15
CA THR A 26 23.63 15.68 -0.68
C THR A 26 24.05 15.56 0.77
N GLU A 27 25.35 15.72 0.96
CA GLU A 27 26.15 15.75 2.16
C GLU A 27 25.68 16.87 3.12
N ASN A 28 25.25 16.51 4.33
CA ASN A 28 25.31 17.41 5.49
C ASN A 28 25.33 16.57 6.78
N ALA A 29 26.54 16.31 7.26
CA ALA A 29 26.81 15.62 8.50
C ALA A 29 26.53 16.52 9.71
N LEU A 30 25.53 16.15 10.51
CA LEU A 30 25.38 16.63 11.89
C LEU A 30 26.02 15.60 12.83
N VAL A 31 27.05 16.06 13.55
CA VAL A 31 27.85 15.29 14.51
C VAL A 31 26.98 14.83 15.70
N PRO A 32 26.93 13.53 16.07
CA PRO A 32 26.36 13.08 17.33
C PRO A 32 27.34 13.35 18.47
N THR A 33 26.90 14.09 19.49
CA THR A 33 27.66 14.35 20.71
C THR A 33 27.96 13.04 21.46
N GLU A 34 29.26 12.78 21.69
CA GLU A 34 29.86 11.72 22.54
C GLU A 34 29.17 11.53 23.91
N GLU A 35 28.43 12.53 24.37
CA GLU A 35 27.70 12.53 25.63
C GLU A 35 26.47 11.62 25.62
N ALA A 36 25.82 11.40 24.47
CA ALA A 36 24.66 10.51 24.35
C ALA A 36 25.05 9.01 24.46
N HIS A 37 26.19 8.62 23.90
CA HIS A 37 26.72 7.26 24.02
C HIS A 37 27.20 6.93 25.44
N ARG A 38 27.62 7.94 26.21
CA ARG A 38 28.05 7.77 27.60
C ARG A 38 26.90 7.55 28.57
N LEU A 39 25.70 8.08 28.29
CA LEU A 39 24.52 7.89 29.12
C LEU A 39 23.81 6.56 28.84
N LEU A 40 23.80 6.07 27.59
CA LEU A 40 23.22 4.77 27.26
C LEU A 40 23.98 3.58 27.89
N ARG A 41 25.29 3.66 28.08
CA ARG A 41 26.06 2.59 28.76
C ARG A 41 25.78 2.46 30.25
N LYS A 42 25.20 3.47 30.91
CA LYS A 42 24.97 3.43 32.36
C LYS A 42 23.63 2.81 32.78
N LEU A 43 22.78 2.45 31.83
CA LEU A 43 21.47 1.82 32.10
C LEU A 43 21.48 0.29 31.97
N ASP A 44 22.57 -0.31 31.49
CA ASP A 44 22.64 -1.76 31.18
C ASP A 44 23.25 -2.64 32.29
N ASP A 45 23.82 -2.03 33.34
CA ASP A 45 24.59 -2.78 34.35
C ASP A 45 23.82 -3.08 35.66
N ASN A 46 22.56 -2.67 35.80
CA ASN A 46 21.85 -2.76 37.09
C ASN A 46 20.75 -3.84 37.21
N ASP A 47 20.55 -4.71 36.21
CA ASP A 47 19.46 -5.72 36.20
C ASP A 47 19.92 -7.16 35.89
N LYS A 48 21.18 -7.50 36.19
CA LYS A 48 21.77 -8.81 35.84
C LYS A 48 21.77 -9.86 36.95
N ASN A 49 20.89 -9.80 37.95
CA ASN A 49 21.01 -10.76 39.05
C ASN A 49 19.71 -11.17 39.76
N GLU A 50 18.66 -11.63 39.06
CA GLU A 50 17.61 -12.49 39.66
C GLU A 50 16.62 -13.13 38.65
N ALA A 51 17.10 -13.81 37.60
CA ALA A 51 16.20 -14.61 36.73
C ALA A 51 16.84 -15.89 36.16
N ALA A 52 17.88 -16.40 36.81
CA ALA A 52 18.41 -17.72 36.51
C ALA A 52 17.70 -18.75 37.39
N GLU A 53 16.57 -19.28 36.92
CA GLU A 53 16.06 -20.64 37.16
C GLU A 53 14.55 -20.70 36.86
N ILE A 54 14.21 -21.09 35.64
CA ILE A 54 13.19 -22.09 35.24
C ILE A 54 13.35 -22.21 33.71
N SER A 55 14.40 -22.91 33.28
CA SER A 55 14.55 -23.38 31.90
C SER A 55 14.13 -24.84 31.84
N THR A 56 12.84 -25.10 32.02
CA THR A 56 12.22 -26.39 31.68
C THR A 56 11.82 -26.33 30.21
N GLN A 57 12.77 -26.63 29.32
CA GLN A 57 12.50 -26.84 27.90
C GLN A 57 11.60 -28.07 27.76
N SER A 58 10.30 -27.84 27.53
CA SER A 58 9.42 -28.88 27.01
C SER A 58 9.89 -29.28 25.61
N PRO A 59 9.88 -30.57 25.25
CA PRO A 59 10.26 -31.00 23.92
C PRO A 59 9.39 -30.28 22.90
N THR A 60 10.02 -29.50 22.03
CA THR A 60 9.36 -28.74 20.96
C THR A 60 8.76 -29.74 20.00
N THR A 61 7.53 -30.17 20.26
CA THR A 61 6.79 -31.00 19.31
C THR A 61 6.60 -30.16 18.07
N SER A 62 7.26 -30.56 16.97
CA SER A 62 7.13 -29.86 15.70
C SER A 62 5.64 -29.80 15.36
N SER A 63 5.11 -28.61 15.07
CA SER A 63 3.71 -28.44 14.70
C SER A 63 3.32 -29.45 13.61
N LYS A 64 2.20 -30.15 13.80
CA LYS A 64 1.70 -31.12 12.80
C LYS A 64 1.49 -30.47 11.44
N LEU A 65 1.11 -29.19 11.41
CA LEU A 65 0.98 -28.42 10.17
C LEU A 65 2.31 -28.36 9.40
N MET A 66 3.44 -28.21 10.09
CA MET A 66 4.77 -28.12 9.47
C MET A 66 5.32 -29.47 9.01
N SER A 67 4.69 -30.58 9.42
CA SER A 67 5.01 -31.92 8.90
C SER A 67 4.30 -32.25 7.58
N LEU A 68 3.34 -31.43 7.15
CA LEU A 68 2.66 -31.59 5.87
C LEU A 68 3.55 -31.13 4.71
N PRO A 69 3.43 -31.72 3.50
CA PRO A 69 3.99 -31.15 2.27
C PRO A 69 3.50 -29.71 2.01
N ALA A 70 4.30 -28.93 1.28
CA ALA A 70 4.02 -27.52 1.03
C ALA A 70 2.69 -27.31 0.29
N GLU A 71 2.34 -28.21 -0.63
CA GLU A 71 1.10 -28.16 -1.41
C GLU A 71 -0.12 -28.26 -0.51
N LEU A 72 -0.09 -29.13 0.50
CA LEU A 72 -1.17 -29.27 1.47
C LEU A 72 -1.24 -28.07 2.42
N ARG A 73 -0.09 -27.48 2.77
CA ARG A 73 -0.07 -26.25 3.58
C ARG A 73 -0.66 -25.07 2.82
N ASN A 74 -0.29 -24.88 1.55
CA ASN A 74 -0.85 -23.83 0.70
C ASN A 74 -2.36 -23.98 0.53
N ALA A 75 -2.86 -25.19 0.28
CA ALA A 75 -4.30 -25.43 0.24
C ALA A 75 -4.99 -25.03 1.56
N ILE A 76 -4.40 -25.38 2.71
CA ILE A 76 -4.92 -24.94 4.01
C ILE A 76 -4.89 -23.41 4.14
N TYR A 77 -3.82 -22.76 3.70
CA TYR A 77 -3.70 -21.29 3.72
C TYR A 77 -4.76 -20.62 2.86
N GLU A 78 -4.98 -21.12 1.63
CA GLU A 78 -6.04 -20.63 0.75
C GLU A 78 -7.40 -20.72 1.44
N TYR A 79 -7.75 -21.88 2.01
CA TYR A 79 -9.02 -22.03 2.73
C TYR A 79 -9.13 -21.15 3.99
N ALA A 80 -8.02 -20.92 4.69
CA ALA A 80 -8.02 -20.20 5.96
C ALA A 80 -7.88 -18.68 5.82
N LEU A 81 -7.35 -18.20 4.68
CA LEU A 81 -7.06 -16.78 4.42
C LEU A 81 -8.00 -16.17 3.36
N THR A 82 -8.78 -16.98 2.65
CA THR A 82 -9.79 -16.46 1.72
C THR A 82 -10.99 -15.98 2.53
N GLU A 83 -11.14 -14.66 2.58
CA GLU A 83 -12.35 -13.97 3.01
C GLU A 83 -13.05 -13.42 1.76
N ASP A 84 -14.37 -13.32 1.76
CA ASP A 84 -15.14 -12.86 0.60
C ASP A 84 -14.78 -11.42 0.22
N GLU A 85 -14.67 -10.53 1.22
CA GLU A 85 -14.37 -9.11 1.06
C GLU A 85 -13.58 -8.58 2.27
N ILE A 86 -12.48 -7.87 2.03
CA ILE A 86 -11.61 -7.28 3.07
C ILE A 86 -11.62 -5.76 2.92
N THR A 87 -12.26 -5.06 3.86
CA THR A 87 -12.28 -3.59 3.84
C THR A 87 -10.91 -3.02 4.25
N VAL A 88 -10.37 -2.12 3.42
CA VAL A 88 -9.15 -1.37 3.70
C VAL A 88 -9.50 -0.16 4.54
N ASP A 89 -9.40 -0.30 5.86
CA ASP A 89 -9.57 0.78 6.82
C ASP A 89 -8.31 0.98 7.70
N SER A 90 -8.36 1.93 8.63
CA SER A 90 -7.27 2.18 9.58
C SER A 90 -7.04 1.05 10.59
N ASN A 91 -7.97 0.09 10.69
CA ASN A 91 -7.92 -1.05 11.57
C ASN A 91 -7.57 -2.35 10.84
N LEU A 92 -7.30 -2.30 9.53
CA LEU A 92 -6.95 -3.46 8.72
C LEU A 92 -5.76 -4.17 9.35
N LYS A 93 -6.00 -5.41 9.77
CA LYS A 93 -4.99 -6.29 10.36
C LYS A 93 -4.85 -7.53 9.51
N GLN A 94 -3.61 -8.00 9.40
CA GLN A 94 -3.35 -9.30 8.82
C GLN A 94 -4.02 -10.40 9.66
N PRO A 95 -4.54 -11.47 9.04
CA PRO A 95 -5.11 -12.59 9.76
C PRO A 95 -4.15 -13.16 10.80
N ALA A 96 -4.67 -13.55 11.98
CA ALA A 96 -3.87 -14.06 13.08
C ALA A 96 -2.97 -15.25 12.70
N LEU A 97 -3.37 -16.03 11.69
CA LEU A 97 -2.59 -17.13 11.13
C LEU A 97 -1.19 -16.66 10.65
N LEU A 98 -1.11 -15.48 10.03
CA LEU A 98 0.13 -14.84 9.57
C LEU A 98 1.00 -14.30 10.72
N HIS A 99 0.61 -14.50 11.98
CA HIS A 99 1.41 -14.09 13.15
C HIS A 99 1.86 -15.25 14.03
N THR A 100 1.55 -16.50 13.65
CA THR A 100 1.79 -17.67 14.51
C THR A 100 3.24 -18.15 14.58
N CYS A 101 3.94 -18.22 13.44
CA CYS A 101 5.35 -18.61 13.37
C CYS A 101 6.06 -17.91 12.20
N ARG A 102 7.39 -18.03 12.07
CA ARG A 102 8.15 -17.38 10.98
C ARG A 102 7.92 -18.00 9.59
N GLN A 103 7.52 -19.27 9.54
CA GLN A 103 7.37 -20.00 8.27
C GLN A 103 6.04 -19.69 7.56
N ILE A 104 4.95 -19.54 8.30
CA ILE A 104 3.63 -19.28 7.71
C ILE A 104 3.61 -17.97 6.90
N PRO A 105 4.13 -16.84 7.40
CA PRO A 105 4.15 -15.58 6.64
C PRO A 105 4.95 -15.70 5.34
N THR A 106 6.07 -16.42 5.35
CA THR A 106 6.89 -16.59 4.15
C THR A 106 6.19 -17.40 3.06
N GLU A 107 5.24 -18.27 3.43
CA GLU A 107 4.51 -19.12 2.48
C GLU A 107 3.16 -18.51 2.09
N ALA A 108 2.46 -17.89 3.04
CA ALA A 108 1.04 -17.56 2.92
C ALA A 108 0.74 -16.07 2.74
N LEU A 109 1.68 -15.17 3.03
CA LEU A 109 1.44 -13.72 2.92
C LEU A 109 1.09 -13.31 1.49
N GLY A 110 1.82 -13.84 0.51
CA GLY A 110 1.53 -13.58 -0.91
C GLY A 110 0.18 -14.14 -1.34
N LEU A 111 -0.20 -15.32 -0.83
CA LEU A 111 -1.52 -15.90 -1.10
C LEU A 111 -2.63 -14.99 -0.60
N TRP A 112 -2.55 -14.50 0.63
CA TRP A 112 -3.56 -13.60 1.19
C TRP A 112 -3.77 -12.33 0.35
N TYR A 113 -2.69 -11.67 -0.08
CA TYR A 113 -2.81 -10.48 -0.91
C TYR A 113 -3.30 -10.75 -2.33
N THR A 114 -2.93 -11.88 -2.93
CA THR A 114 -3.31 -12.22 -4.32
C THR A 114 -4.71 -12.83 -4.43
N SER A 115 -5.16 -13.56 -3.40
CA SER A 115 -6.48 -14.18 -3.38
C SER A 115 -7.56 -13.30 -2.76
N GLY A 116 -7.19 -12.39 -1.85
CA GLY A 116 -8.12 -11.49 -1.18
C GLY A 116 -8.75 -10.47 -2.12
N HIS A 117 -10.02 -10.14 -1.88
CA HIS A 117 -10.71 -9.02 -2.52
C HIS A 117 -10.71 -7.84 -1.55
N PHE A 118 -9.77 -6.92 -1.73
CA PHE A 118 -9.65 -5.75 -0.88
C PHE A 118 -10.57 -4.65 -1.41
N VAL A 119 -11.31 -3.99 -0.52
CA VAL A 119 -12.21 -2.88 -0.87
C VAL A 119 -11.80 -1.63 -0.10
N ALA A 120 -11.36 -0.61 -0.81
CA ALA A 120 -11.07 0.70 -0.24
C ALA A 120 -12.28 1.62 -0.37
N GLN A 121 -12.81 2.10 0.75
CA GLN A 121 -13.83 3.14 0.75
C GLN A 121 -13.14 4.50 0.80
N VAL A 122 -13.35 5.30 -0.24
CA VAL A 122 -12.75 6.63 -0.38
C VAL A 122 -13.84 7.67 -0.21
N HIS A 123 -13.82 8.40 0.91
CA HIS A 123 -14.78 9.45 1.20
C HIS A 123 -14.21 10.82 0.85
N ASP A 124 -15.01 11.65 0.19
CA ASP A 124 -14.64 12.98 -0.27
C ASP A 124 -13.29 12.97 -1.01
N CYS A 125 -13.10 11.98 -1.89
CA CYS A 125 -11.86 11.76 -2.62
C CYS A 125 -10.58 11.65 -1.75
N ASP A 126 -10.68 11.45 -0.43
CA ASP A 126 -9.54 11.28 0.48
C ASP A 126 -8.92 9.89 0.32
N ALA A 127 -7.91 9.82 -0.53
CA ALA A 127 -7.19 8.59 -0.81
C ALA A 127 -6.07 8.27 0.18
N THR A 128 -5.98 8.93 1.34
CA THR A 128 -4.86 8.74 2.28
C THR A 128 -4.65 7.27 2.67
N LEU A 129 -5.73 6.56 3.01
CA LEU A 129 -5.66 5.13 3.34
C LEU A 129 -5.27 4.27 2.14
N LEU A 130 -5.79 4.60 0.96
CA LEU A 130 -5.48 3.90 -0.29
C LEU A 130 -4.00 4.05 -0.68
N VAL A 131 -3.45 5.25 -0.53
CA VAL A 131 -2.03 5.56 -0.75
C VAL A 131 -1.17 4.76 0.24
N ALA A 132 -1.51 4.78 1.53
CA ALA A 132 -0.78 4.03 2.56
C ALA A 132 -0.80 2.52 2.28
N PHE A 133 -1.95 1.97 1.88
CA PHE A 133 -2.09 0.57 1.51
C PHE A 133 -1.27 0.21 0.26
N SER A 134 -1.32 1.05 -0.77
CA SER A 134 -0.54 0.87 -2.01
C SER A 134 0.96 0.88 -1.73
N GLN A 135 1.44 1.81 -0.90
CA GLN A 135 2.85 1.88 -0.49
C GLN A 135 3.26 0.64 0.31
N HIS A 136 2.39 0.16 1.20
CA HIS A 136 2.62 -1.07 1.95
C HIS A 136 2.78 -2.27 1.01
N LEU A 137 1.85 -2.45 0.06
CA LEU A 137 1.89 -3.50 -0.96
C LEU A 137 3.21 -3.48 -1.76
N VAL A 138 3.63 -2.31 -2.22
CA VAL A 138 4.92 -2.14 -2.93
C VAL A 138 6.10 -2.49 -2.03
N SER A 139 6.05 -2.14 -0.73
CA SER A 139 7.14 -2.40 0.21
C SER A 139 7.38 -3.89 0.46
N ILE A 140 6.32 -4.70 0.37
CA ILE A 140 6.37 -6.16 0.53
C ILE A 140 6.46 -6.91 -0.81
N GLY A 141 6.56 -6.18 -1.93
CA GLY A 141 6.64 -6.76 -3.27
C GLY A 141 5.37 -7.45 -3.74
N GLN A 142 4.20 -7.06 -3.23
CA GLN A 142 2.90 -7.59 -3.63
C GLN A 142 2.20 -6.58 -4.53
N THR A 143 2.28 -6.76 -5.85
CA THR A 143 1.68 -5.83 -6.83
C THR A 143 0.35 -6.32 -7.39
N ASP A 144 0.02 -7.59 -7.16
CA ASP A 144 -1.07 -8.28 -7.83
C ASP A 144 -2.31 -8.38 -6.94
N ALA A 145 -2.37 -7.55 -5.88
CA ALA A 145 -3.52 -7.52 -4.98
C ALA A 145 -4.75 -6.99 -5.71
N LYS A 146 -5.87 -7.70 -5.59
CA LYS A 146 -7.15 -7.27 -6.16
C LYS A 146 -7.75 -6.22 -5.26
N LEU A 147 -7.58 -4.96 -5.63
CA LEU A 147 -8.10 -3.81 -4.92
C LEU A 147 -9.25 -3.20 -5.70
N PHE A 148 -10.44 -3.31 -5.14
CA PHE A 148 -11.61 -2.57 -5.54
C PHE A 148 -11.69 -1.30 -4.72
N MET A 149 -12.36 -0.31 -5.28
CA MET A 149 -12.52 0.95 -4.61
C MET A 149 -13.95 1.42 -4.82
N VAL A 150 -14.50 2.00 -3.76
CA VAL A 150 -15.81 2.63 -3.80
C VAL A 150 -15.62 4.05 -3.32
N ALA A 151 -15.81 5.02 -4.21
CA ALA A 151 -15.63 6.43 -3.90
C ALA A 151 -16.98 7.10 -3.70
N TYR A 152 -17.05 8.00 -2.73
CA TYR A 152 -18.23 8.81 -2.44
C TYR A 152 -17.82 10.23 -2.11
N GLY A 153 -18.55 11.23 -2.61
CA GLY A 153 -18.32 12.62 -2.24
C GLY A 153 -17.32 13.35 -3.14
N LYS A 154 -17.40 14.69 -3.12
CA LYS A 154 -16.88 15.57 -4.17
C LYS A 154 -15.99 16.67 -3.61
N ASP A 155 -14.80 16.31 -3.14
CA ASP A 155 -13.76 17.26 -2.76
C ASP A 155 -12.66 17.25 -3.82
N TRP A 156 -12.59 18.35 -4.58
CA TRP A 156 -11.63 18.44 -5.68
C TRP A 156 -10.20 18.50 -5.16
N LYS A 157 -9.98 19.16 -4.03
CA LYS A 157 -8.65 19.33 -3.46
C LYS A 157 -8.06 17.99 -3.03
N ASN A 158 -8.88 17.09 -2.51
CA ASN A 158 -8.47 15.72 -2.18
C ASN A 158 -8.24 14.90 -3.46
N LEU A 159 -9.10 15.03 -4.48
CA LEU A 159 -8.88 14.38 -5.78
C LEU A 159 -7.57 14.84 -6.45
N GLU A 160 -7.23 16.12 -6.37
CA GLU A 160 -5.97 16.66 -6.88
C GLU A 160 -4.76 16.09 -6.14
N GLN A 161 -4.82 15.97 -4.81
CA GLN A 161 -3.79 15.32 -4.00
C GLN A 161 -3.62 13.84 -4.35
N TRP A 162 -4.72 13.15 -4.60
CA TRP A 162 -4.69 11.77 -5.04
C TRP A 162 -4.08 11.62 -6.44
N CYS A 163 -4.44 12.50 -7.37
CA CYS A 163 -3.79 12.58 -8.68
C CYS A 163 -2.27 12.83 -8.54
N TYR A 164 -1.85 13.70 -7.62
CA TYR A 164 -0.43 13.90 -7.33
C TYR A 164 0.24 12.61 -6.82
N ALA A 165 -0.43 11.85 -5.95
CA ALA A 165 0.06 10.56 -5.46
C ALA A 165 0.21 9.54 -6.61
N ILE A 166 -0.71 9.53 -7.58
CA ILE A 166 -0.59 8.69 -8.78
C ILE A 166 0.58 9.14 -9.65
N TRP A 167 0.65 10.43 -9.98
CA TRP A 167 1.70 11.01 -10.82
C TRP A 167 3.10 10.77 -10.25
N SER A 168 3.26 10.89 -8.92
CA SER A 168 4.53 10.68 -8.22
C SER A 168 4.87 9.20 -7.98
N GLY A 169 3.99 8.28 -8.37
CA GLY A 169 4.19 6.84 -8.17
C GLY A 169 4.01 6.37 -6.73
N GLN A 170 3.27 7.11 -5.92
CA GLN A 170 2.92 6.73 -4.55
C GLN A 170 1.64 5.89 -4.48
N CYS A 171 0.79 5.97 -5.51
CA CYS A 171 -0.48 5.27 -5.60
C CYS A 171 -0.71 4.74 -7.01
N LEU A 172 -1.49 3.66 -7.13
CA LEU A 172 -2.00 3.22 -8.42
C LEU A 172 -3.25 4.02 -8.79
N GLY A 173 -3.41 4.28 -10.09
CA GLY A 173 -4.65 4.84 -10.63
C GLY A 173 -5.75 3.78 -10.70
N LEU A 174 -6.98 4.23 -10.87
CA LEU A 174 -8.12 3.33 -10.99
C LEU A 174 -8.19 2.69 -12.38
N PRO A 175 -8.57 1.40 -12.47
CA PRO A 175 -8.95 0.83 -13.74
C PRO A 175 -10.20 1.54 -14.27
N LYS A 176 -10.40 1.49 -15.58
CA LYS A 176 -11.63 2.01 -16.18
C LYS A 176 -12.78 1.04 -15.92
N ASP A 177 -13.87 1.57 -15.38
CA ASP A 177 -15.15 0.89 -15.28
C ASP A 177 -16.14 1.51 -16.27
N GLU A 178 -16.81 0.67 -17.06
CA GLU A 178 -17.84 1.11 -18.01
C GLU A 178 -19.17 1.39 -17.31
N ASP A 179 -19.37 0.81 -16.13
CA ASP A 179 -20.58 0.95 -15.32
C ASP A 179 -20.43 2.04 -14.23
N ALA A 180 -19.35 2.83 -14.29
CA ALA A 180 -19.09 3.93 -13.37
C ALA A 180 -20.24 4.94 -13.36
N ASP A 181 -20.62 5.40 -12.17
CA ASP A 181 -21.55 6.51 -12.04
C ASP A 181 -20.91 7.86 -12.45
N ASP A 182 -21.70 8.94 -12.43
CA ASP A 182 -21.22 10.27 -12.84
C ASP A 182 -20.06 10.77 -11.97
N GLU A 183 -20.02 10.42 -10.67
CA GLU A 183 -18.95 10.82 -9.75
C GLU A 183 -17.67 10.03 -10.02
N GLU A 184 -17.80 8.71 -10.14
CA GLU A 184 -16.70 7.80 -10.46
C GLU A 184 -16.10 8.11 -11.84
N ALA A 185 -16.92 8.46 -12.83
CA ALA A 185 -16.47 8.86 -14.15
C ALA A 185 -15.57 10.11 -14.11
N VAL A 186 -15.86 11.08 -13.25
CA VAL A 186 -15.01 12.28 -13.04
C VAL A 186 -13.67 11.88 -12.43
N ILE A 187 -13.69 11.05 -11.38
CA ILE A 187 -12.47 10.56 -10.71
C ILE A 187 -11.60 9.79 -11.73
N MET A 188 -12.21 8.88 -12.48
CA MET A 188 -11.54 8.11 -13.53
C MET A 188 -10.96 9.00 -14.64
N ALA A 189 -11.66 10.05 -15.06
CA ALA A 189 -11.15 11.00 -16.04
C ALA A 189 -9.93 11.77 -15.51
N ALA A 190 -9.96 12.19 -14.24
CA ALA A 190 -8.82 12.84 -13.60
C ALA A 190 -7.61 11.89 -13.48
N HIS A 191 -7.84 10.62 -13.14
CA HIS A 191 -6.78 9.61 -13.09
C HIS A 191 -6.19 9.28 -14.47
N ASP A 192 -7.01 9.13 -15.50
CA ASP A 192 -6.56 8.90 -16.88
C ASP A 192 -5.79 10.12 -17.40
N CYS A 193 -6.25 11.33 -17.11
CA CYS A 193 -5.52 12.57 -17.39
C CYS A 193 -4.13 12.53 -16.74
N THR A 194 -4.08 12.24 -15.44
CA THR A 194 -2.84 12.16 -14.65
C THR A 194 -1.86 11.12 -15.19
N THR A 195 -2.35 9.92 -15.48
CA THR A 195 -1.54 8.80 -15.97
C THR A 195 -0.88 9.13 -17.31
N ARG A 196 -1.56 9.85 -18.20
CA ARG A 196 -1.00 10.30 -19.49
C ARG A 196 0.09 11.36 -19.36
N HIS A 197 0.16 12.04 -18.22
CA HIS A 197 1.17 13.06 -17.91
C HIS A 197 2.31 12.52 -17.03
N ILE A 198 2.35 11.22 -16.73
CA ILE A 198 3.49 10.62 -16.02
C ILE A 198 4.78 10.87 -16.83
N GLY A 199 5.83 11.35 -16.14
CA GLY A 199 7.10 11.73 -16.74
C GLY A 199 7.15 13.18 -17.25
N MET A 200 6.03 13.91 -17.27
CA MET A 200 6.00 15.35 -17.47
C MET A 200 6.10 16.10 -16.13
N PRO A 201 6.54 17.37 -16.11
CA PRO A 201 6.45 18.23 -14.93
C PRO A 201 5.03 18.31 -14.35
N TRP A 202 4.90 18.33 -13.02
CA TRP A 202 3.60 18.30 -12.33
C TRP A 202 2.70 19.49 -12.69
N ASP A 203 3.28 20.68 -12.89
CA ASP A 203 2.55 21.90 -13.28
C ASP A 203 1.77 21.73 -14.60
N VAL A 204 2.30 20.94 -15.54
CA VAL A 204 1.59 20.61 -16.80
C VAL A 204 0.37 19.72 -16.52
N CYS A 205 0.54 18.70 -15.68
CA CYS A 205 -0.56 17.82 -15.26
C CYS A 205 -1.62 18.59 -14.47
N GLN A 206 -1.18 19.43 -13.53
CA GLN A 206 -2.04 20.27 -12.70
C GLN A 206 -2.89 21.21 -13.57
N GLN A 207 -2.28 21.86 -14.58
CA GLN A 207 -3.04 22.71 -15.49
C GLN A 207 -4.11 21.94 -16.27
N ALA A 208 -3.85 20.69 -16.66
CA ALA A 208 -4.84 19.84 -17.31
C ALA A 208 -5.99 19.46 -16.36
N LEU A 209 -5.68 19.18 -15.10
CA LEU A 209 -6.66 18.94 -14.04
C LEU A 209 -7.51 20.19 -13.77
N GLU A 210 -6.92 21.40 -13.71
CA GLU A 210 -7.67 22.65 -13.55
C GLU A 210 -8.68 22.89 -14.69
N ASN A 211 -8.30 22.56 -15.93
CA ASN A 211 -9.22 22.63 -17.07
C ASN A 211 -10.37 21.63 -16.92
N LEU A 212 -10.08 20.42 -16.44
CA LEU A 212 -11.11 19.43 -16.12
C LEU A 212 -12.03 19.94 -15.01
N LYS A 213 -11.47 20.48 -13.91
CA LYS A 213 -12.23 21.10 -12.81
C LYS A 213 -13.22 22.13 -13.34
N PHE A 214 -12.76 23.03 -14.19
CA PHE A 214 -13.59 24.08 -14.76
C PHE A 214 -14.83 23.51 -15.49
N VAL A 215 -14.65 22.44 -16.27
CA VAL A 215 -15.76 21.78 -16.97
C VAL A 215 -16.68 21.07 -15.99
N VAL A 216 -16.12 20.29 -15.07
CA VAL A 216 -16.89 19.52 -14.08
C VAL A 216 -17.71 20.43 -13.17
N THR A 217 -17.13 21.50 -12.63
CA THR A 217 -17.85 22.49 -11.79
C THR A 217 -19.00 23.16 -12.53
N ARG A 218 -18.96 23.24 -13.87
CA ARG A 218 -20.07 23.79 -14.68
C ARG A 218 -21.21 22.81 -14.85
N LEU A 219 -20.94 21.52 -14.81
CA LEU A 219 -21.93 20.45 -14.87
C LEU A 219 -22.52 20.17 -13.50
N ASP A 220 -21.67 20.19 -12.48
CA ASP A 220 -22.02 19.92 -11.09
C ASP A 220 -21.19 20.80 -10.15
N SER A 221 -21.87 21.74 -9.49
CA SER A 221 -21.25 22.71 -8.59
C SER A 221 -20.72 22.13 -7.29
N GLU A 222 -21.07 20.89 -6.93
CA GLU A 222 -20.60 20.26 -5.69
C GLU A 222 -19.08 19.96 -5.74
N TRP A 223 -18.49 19.84 -6.93
CA TRP A 223 -17.05 19.70 -7.16
C TRP A 223 -16.22 20.97 -6.90
N HIS A 224 -16.84 22.03 -6.38
CA HIS A 224 -16.12 23.27 -6.07
C HIS A 224 -15.28 23.17 -4.78
N SER A 225 -15.69 22.28 -3.87
CA SER A 225 -15.15 22.03 -2.53
C SER A 225 -13.64 21.75 -2.54
#